data_AF-K9XD70-F1
#
_entry.id   AF-K9XD70-F1
#
_cell.length_a   1.000
_cell.length_b   1.000
_cell.length_c   1.000
_cell.angle_alpha   90.00
_cell.angle_beta   90.00
_cell.angle_gamma   90.00
#
_symmetry.space_group_name_H-M   'P 1'
#
loop_
_entity.id
_entity.type
_entity.pdbx_description
1 polymer ?
#
loop_
_entity_poly.entity_id
_entity_poly.type
_entity_poly.pdbx_seq_one_letter_code
_entity_poly.pdbx_strand_id
1 'polypeptide(L)'
;MTLILSEANFCELMSEPAQCSKYHFDGEMFIVSPRIGQGYRRDVELLQGLWLEIFNYELHDDIEVPVPVHDHLVQFLILLSGLFTYNNVYPAIDGKCCYLSGSGISPAFVIKRQKLQLIAGINVHLSPELLRGFMAGEPEQIIKLFIKENEWKVAEFFCSAINCR
;
A
#
# COMPACT_ATOMS: atom_id res chain seq x y z
N MET A 1 -21.97 -3.29 -7.93
CA MET A 1 -21.45 -3.20 -9.31
C MET A 1 -19.93 -3.26 -9.21
N THR A 2 -19.20 -3.51 -10.31
CA THR A 2 -17.74 -3.42 -10.30
C THR A 2 -17.33 -2.19 -11.10
N LEU A 3 -16.60 -1.27 -10.45
CA LEU A 3 -16.04 -0.08 -11.06
C LEU A 3 -14.57 -0.36 -11.43
N ILE A 4 -14.21 -0.05 -12.67
CA ILE A 4 -12.83 -0.10 -13.12
C ILE A 4 -12.33 1.34 -13.18
N LEU A 5 -11.36 1.68 -12.34
CA LEU A 5 -10.81 3.03 -12.24
C LEU A 5 -9.33 2.99 -12.61
N SER A 6 -8.86 4.00 -13.35
CA SER A 6 -7.42 4.22 -13.46
C SER A 6 -6.84 4.52 -12.08
N GLU A 7 -5.54 4.24 -11.89
CA GLU A 7 -4.83 4.59 -10.66
C GLU A 7 -5.02 6.07 -10.31
N ALA A 8 -4.85 6.98 -11.27
CA ALA A 8 -5.04 8.41 -11.07
C ALA A 8 -6.45 8.77 -10.56
N ASN A 9 -7.50 8.22 -11.18
CA ASN A 9 -8.88 8.50 -10.76
C ASN A 9 -9.18 7.91 -9.38
N PHE A 10 -8.64 6.72 -9.07
CA PHE A 10 -8.78 6.14 -7.74
C PHE A 10 -8.08 6.99 -6.69
N CYS A 11 -6.84 7.43 -6.94
CA CYS A 11 -6.10 8.32 -6.05
C CYS A 11 -6.85 9.64 -5.81
N GLU A 12 -7.39 10.27 -6.86
CA GLU A 12 -8.20 11.49 -6.73
C GLU A 12 -9.40 11.29 -5.79
N LEU A 13 -10.14 10.19 -5.95
CA LEU A 13 -11.31 9.87 -5.13
C LEU A 13 -10.95 9.47 -3.69
N MET A 14 -9.72 9.05 -3.45
CA MET A 14 -9.21 8.75 -2.11
C MET A 14 -8.58 9.98 -1.41
N SER A 15 -8.41 11.08 -2.14
CA SER A 15 -7.64 12.27 -1.70
C SER A 15 -8.50 13.52 -1.54
N GLU A 16 -9.81 13.40 -1.26
CA GLU A 16 -10.63 14.58 -0.99
C GLU A 16 -10.16 15.24 0.32
N PRO A 17 -9.82 16.53 0.34
CA PRO A 17 -9.27 17.18 1.53
C PRO A 17 -10.30 17.18 2.67
N ALA A 18 -9.88 16.73 3.86
CA ALA A 18 -10.73 16.76 5.03
C ALA A 18 -11.00 18.22 5.46
N GLN A 19 -12.26 18.65 5.53
CA GLN A 19 -12.62 20.01 5.96
C GLN A 19 -12.44 20.26 7.48
N CYS A 20 -11.99 19.27 8.26
CA CYS A 20 -11.89 19.41 9.71
C CYS A 20 -10.84 18.47 10.30
N SER A 21 -9.73 19.01 10.81
CA SER A 21 -8.87 18.28 11.75
C SER A 21 -9.01 18.90 13.15
N LYS A 22 -9.87 18.30 13.98
CA LYS A 22 -9.86 18.54 15.44
C LYS A 22 -8.66 17.87 16.14
N TYR A 23 -7.76 17.24 15.38
CA TYR A 23 -6.64 16.48 15.88
C TYR A 23 -5.33 17.13 15.38
N HIS A 24 -4.51 17.61 16.31
CA HIS A 24 -3.12 18.00 16.07
C HIS A 24 -2.31 16.72 15.84
N PHE A 25 -2.22 16.28 14.59
CA PHE A 25 -1.28 15.25 14.18
C PHE A 25 -0.65 15.74 12.87
N ASP A 26 0.68 15.73 12.79
CA ASP A 26 1.39 16.15 11.60
C ASP A 26 1.10 15.13 10.46
N GLY A 27 0.57 15.62 9.33
CA GLY A 27 0.21 14.81 8.17
C GLY A 27 -1.02 15.30 7.43
N GLU A 28 -1.10 14.99 6.14
CA GLU A 28 -2.25 15.31 5.30
C GLU A 28 -3.33 14.25 5.51
N MET A 29 -4.53 14.68 5.90
CA MET A 29 -5.68 13.81 6.07
C MET A 29 -6.65 13.99 4.91
N PHE A 30 -6.94 12.88 4.27
CA PHE A 30 -7.87 12.78 3.15
C PHE A 30 -9.08 11.95 3.55
N ILE A 31 -10.26 12.36 3.08
CA ILE A 31 -11.50 11.62 3.23
C ILE A 31 -11.76 10.89 1.92
N VAL A 32 -12.24 9.65 2.02
CA VAL A 32 -12.69 8.91 0.85
C VAL A 32 -13.94 9.56 0.29
N SER A 33 -13.94 9.84 -1.01
CA SER A 33 -15.07 10.44 -1.70
C SER A 33 -16.35 9.64 -1.46
N PRO A 34 -17.46 10.30 -1.04
CA PRO A 34 -18.76 9.65 -0.88
C PRO A 34 -19.26 8.93 -2.14
N ARG A 35 -18.69 9.26 -3.30
CA ARG A 35 -18.98 8.62 -4.59
C ARG A 35 -18.53 7.16 -4.64
N ILE A 36 -17.47 6.80 -3.92
CA ILE A 36 -16.92 5.45 -3.93
C ILE A 36 -16.97 4.76 -2.57
N GLY A 37 -17.13 5.51 -1.49
CA GLY A 37 -17.10 4.92 -0.16
C GLY A 37 -17.13 5.95 0.97
N GLN A 38 -16.61 5.53 2.11
CA GLN A 38 -16.48 6.34 3.32
C GLN A 38 -15.22 5.96 4.08
N GLY A 39 -14.72 6.87 4.91
CA GLY A 39 -13.52 6.67 5.72
C GLY A 39 -12.42 7.65 5.36
N TYR A 40 -11.18 7.29 5.61
CA TYR A 40 -10.04 8.18 5.44
C TYR A 40 -8.77 7.47 5.00
N ARG A 41 -7.88 8.28 4.42
CA ARG A 41 -6.46 8.01 4.23
C ARG A 41 -5.68 9.15 4.88
N ARG A 42 -4.49 8.85 5.39
CA ARG A 42 -3.58 9.84 5.93
C ARG A 42 -2.18 9.53 5.47
N ASP A 43 -1.53 10.54 4.93
CA ASP A 43 -0.15 10.45 4.50
C ASP A 43 0.71 11.31 5.42
N VAL A 44 1.76 10.71 5.95
CA VAL A 44 2.72 11.35 6.86
C VAL A 44 4.12 11.11 6.33
N GLU A 45 4.82 12.18 5.95
CA GLU A 45 6.26 12.10 5.74
C GLU A 45 6.94 12.17 7.12
N LEU A 46 7.51 11.06 7.57
CA LEU A 46 8.14 10.98 8.90
C LEU A 46 9.54 11.60 8.90
N LEU A 47 10.26 11.42 7.79
CA LEU A 47 11.52 12.06 7.45
C LEU A 47 11.73 11.95 5.93
N GLN A 48 12.65 12.73 5.37
CA GLN A 48 12.91 12.74 3.93
C GLN A 48 13.21 11.32 3.41
N GLY A 49 12.35 10.79 2.53
CA GLY A 49 12.49 9.45 1.98
C GLY A 49 11.66 8.37 2.67
N LEU A 50 10.93 8.68 3.76
CA LEU A 50 10.07 7.75 4.49
C LEU A 50 8.65 8.31 4.62
N TRP A 51 7.72 7.63 3.97
CA TRP A 51 6.30 7.96 4.00
C TRP A 51 5.50 6.86 4.65
N LEU A 52 4.57 7.26 5.50
CA LEU A 52 3.60 6.42 6.15
C LEU A 52 2.21 6.76 5.62
N GLU A 53 1.59 5.81 4.93
CA GLU A 53 0.18 5.86 4.56
C GLU A 53 -0.61 5.03 5.58
N ILE A 54 -1.55 5.67 6.26
CA ILE A 54 -2.52 5.02 7.16
C ILE A 54 -3.89 5.14 6.51
N PHE A 55 -4.60 4.03 6.37
CA PHE A 55 -5.91 4.04 5.75
C PHE A 55 -6.92 3.24 6.55
N ASN A 56 -8.15 3.71 6.54
CA ASN A 56 -9.30 3.07 7.15
C ASN A 56 -10.56 3.51 6.41
N TYR A 57 -11.07 2.66 5.52
CA TYR A 57 -12.20 2.98 4.66
C TYR A 57 -13.02 1.76 4.29
N GLU A 58 -14.22 2.02 3.78
CA GLU A 58 -15.12 1.04 3.19
C GLU A 58 -15.61 1.55 1.83
N LEU A 59 -15.77 0.65 0.86
CA LEU A 59 -16.22 0.98 -0.50
C LEU A 59 -17.68 0.54 -0.71
N HIS A 60 -18.44 1.34 -1.48
CA HIS A 60 -19.83 1.03 -1.84
C HIS A 60 -19.94 -0.01 -2.95
N ASP A 61 -18.97 -0.04 -3.85
CA ASP A 61 -18.89 -0.95 -5.00
C ASP A 61 -17.55 -1.69 -5.02
N ASP A 62 -17.50 -2.81 -5.74
CA ASP A 62 -16.24 -3.50 -5.97
C ASP A 62 -15.39 -2.60 -6.89
N ILE A 63 -14.13 -2.39 -6.54
CA ILE A 63 -13.23 -1.54 -7.33
C ILE A 63 -12.05 -2.37 -7.83
N GLU A 64 -11.82 -2.31 -9.14
CA GLU A 64 -10.61 -2.79 -9.78
C GLU A 64 -9.77 -1.60 -10.23
N VAL A 65 -8.49 -1.60 -9.85
CA VAL A 65 -7.52 -0.57 -10.21
C VAL A 65 -6.38 -1.21 -11.00
N PRO A 66 -6.36 -1.07 -12.34
CA PRO A 66 -5.21 -1.45 -13.14
C PRO A 66 -4.03 -0.53 -12.85
N VAL A 67 -2.91 -1.12 -12.46
CA VAL A 67 -1.64 -0.46 -12.20
C VAL A 67 -0.67 -0.87 -13.32
N PRO A 68 -0.14 0.09 -14.10
CA PRO A 68 0.81 -0.21 -15.17
C PRO A 68 2.17 -0.65 -14.61
N VAL A 69 3.09 -1.04 -15.50
CA VAL A 69 4.51 -1.17 -15.13
C VAL A 69 5.00 0.20 -14.65
N HIS A 70 5.66 0.24 -13.50
CA HIS A 70 6.14 1.48 -12.89
C HIS A 70 7.35 1.25 -12.01
N ASP A 71 8.12 2.31 -11.77
CA ASP A 71 9.17 2.34 -10.78
C ASP A 71 8.57 2.36 -9.37
N HIS A 72 9.18 1.59 -8.48
CA HIS A 72 8.64 1.29 -7.16
C HIS A 72 9.70 1.53 -6.10
N LEU A 73 9.30 2.15 -4.99
CA LEU A 73 10.14 2.30 -3.80
C LEU A 73 10.19 0.99 -3.00
N VAL A 74 11.00 0.94 -1.95
CA VAL A 74 10.84 -0.13 -0.95
C VAL A 74 9.49 0.08 -0.28
N GLN A 75 8.69 -0.97 -0.15
CA GLN A 75 7.34 -0.89 0.41
C GLN A 75 7.11 -1.98 1.44
N PHE A 76 6.45 -1.63 2.54
CA PHE A 76 5.96 -2.58 3.53
C PHE A 76 4.49 -2.30 3.85
N LEU A 77 3.61 -3.21 3.43
CA LEU A 77 2.17 -3.13 3.64
C LEU A 77 1.73 -4.14 4.68
N ILE A 78 0.98 -3.66 5.68
CA ILE A 78 0.27 -4.47 6.66
C ILE A 78 -1.21 -4.14 6.55
N LEU A 79 -2.02 -5.15 6.21
CA LEU A 79 -3.47 -5.05 6.40
C LEU A 79 -3.82 -5.48 7.83
N LEU A 80 -4.61 -4.65 8.50
CA LEU A 80 -5.23 -4.94 9.79
C LEU A 80 -6.65 -5.48 9.61
N SER A 81 -7.30 -5.11 8.51
CA SER A 81 -8.62 -5.61 8.12
C SER A 81 -8.80 -5.52 6.60
N GLY A 82 -9.73 -6.32 6.08
CA GLY A 82 -10.04 -6.41 4.67
C GLY A 82 -9.11 -7.34 3.89
N LEU A 83 -9.31 -7.33 2.57
CA LEU A 83 -8.65 -8.20 1.62
C LEU A 83 -8.32 -7.41 0.34
N PHE A 84 -7.05 -7.47 -0.06
CA PHE A 84 -6.60 -7.11 -1.40
C PHE A 84 -6.34 -8.39 -2.19
N THR A 85 -6.93 -8.44 -3.39
CA THR A 85 -6.62 -9.51 -4.35
C THR A 85 -6.02 -8.92 -5.61
N TYR A 86 -5.24 -9.73 -6.31
CA TYR A 86 -4.51 -9.32 -7.51
C TYR A 86 -4.81 -10.28 -8.66
N ASN A 87 -4.57 -9.85 -9.90
CA ASN A 87 -4.75 -10.65 -11.11
C ASN A 87 -3.63 -11.69 -11.30
N ASN A 88 -3.51 -12.67 -10.40
CA ASN A 88 -2.50 -13.76 -10.41
C ASN A 88 -1.02 -13.31 -10.40
N VAL A 89 -0.74 -12.00 -10.38
CA VAL A 89 0.63 -11.46 -10.27
C VAL A 89 1.14 -11.54 -8.84
N TYR A 90 0.27 -11.31 -7.86
CA TYR A 90 0.57 -11.37 -6.44
C TYR A 90 -0.46 -12.25 -5.72
N PRO A 91 -0.08 -12.89 -4.60
CA PRO A 91 -1.05 -13.54 -3.72
C PRO A 91 -2.00 -12.50 -3.11
N ALA A 92 -3.15 -12.98 -2.65
CA ALA A 92 -4.04 -12.18 -1.83
C ALA A 92 -3.34 -11.75 -0.53
N ILE A 93 -3.60 -10.52 -0.09
CA ILE A 93 -3.15 -9.98 1.20
C ILE A 93 -4.40 -9.72 2.03
N ASP A 94 -4.45 -10.29 3.23
CA ASP A 94 -5.49 -10.06 4.22
C ASP A 94 -4.86 -9.69 5.58
N GLY A 95 -5.68 -9.64 6.64
CA GLY A 95 -5.23 -9.35 8.01
C GLY A 95 -4.21 -10.34 8.61
N LYS A 96 -3.81 -11.40 7.89
CA LYS A 96 -2.86 -12.42 8.34
C LYS A 96 -1.55 -12.42 7.54
N CYS A 97 -1.48 -11.65 6.46
CA CYS A 97 -0.31 -11.55 5.61
C CYS A 97 0.21 -10.12 5.56
N CYS A 98 1.53 -9.94 5.61
CA CYS A 98 2.17 -8.69 5.25
C CYS A 98 2.94 -8.83 3.94
N TYR A 99 3.11 -7.71 3.27
CA TYR A 99 3.81 -7.58 2.00
C TYR A 99 5.05 -6.72 2.19
N LEU A 100 6.20 -7.26 1.81
CA LEU A 100 7.46 -6.53 1.73
C LEU A 100 7.94 -6.55 0.28
N SER A 101 8.18 -5.38 -0.27
CA SER A 101 8.72 -5.21 -1.61
C SER A 101 10.02 -4.45 -1.55
N GLY A 102 10.99 -4.94 -2.31
CA GLY A 102 12.13 -4.11 -2.70
C GLY A 102 11.71 -2.97 -3.63
N SER A 103 12.65 -2.05 -3.85
CA SER A 103 12.59 -1.07 -4.93
C SER A 103 12.77 -1.75 -6.29
N GLY A 104 12.46 -1.04 -7.37
CA GLY A 104 12.78 -1.39 -8.75
C GLY A 104 11.57 -1.32 -9.66
N ILE A 105 11.57 -2.09 -10.74
CA ILE A 105 10.46 -2.13 -11.68
C ILE A 105 9.40 -3.10 -11.14
N SER A 106 8.18 -2.61 -10.91
CA SER A 106 7.02 -3.45 -10.62
C SER A 106 6.36 -3.91 -11.92
N PRO A 107 5.98 -5.19 -12.07
CA PRO A 107 5.12 -5.60 -13.18
C PRO A 107 3.77 -4.89 -13.11
N ALA A 108 3.03 -4.89 -14.22
CA ALA A 108 1.64 -4.44 -14.23
C ALA A 108 0.75 -5.46 -13.50
N PHE A 109 -0.25 -4.97 -12.76
CA PHE A 109 -1.23 -5.80 -12.05
C PHE A 109 -2.56 -5.06 -11.91
N VAL A 110 -3.59 -5.76 -11.47
CA VAL A 110 -4.88 -5.18 -11.11
C VAL A 110 -5.13 -5.45 -9.65
N ILE A 111 -5.24 -4.41 -8.84
CA ILE A 111 -5.68 -4.54 -7.44
C ILE A 111 -7.20 -4.57 -7.43
N LYS A 112 -7.78 -5.56 -6.76
CA LYS A 112 -9.23 -5.65 -6.56
C LYS A 112 -9.57 -5.51 -5.09
N ARG A 113 -10.55 -4.65 -4.83
CA ARG A 113 -11.11 -4.37 -3.51
C ARG A 113 -12.60 -4.63 -3.57
N GLN A 114 -13.09 -5.50 -2.70
CA GLN A 114 -14.51 -5.79 -2.60
C GLN A 114 -15.23 -4.69 -1.83
N LYS A 115 -16.51 -4.48 -2.15
CA LYS A 115 -17.42 -3.59 -1.42
C LYS A 115 -17.72 -4.10 -0.01
N LEU A 116 -18.20 -3.19 0.85
CA LEU A 116 -18.74 -3.49 2.18
C LEU A 116 -17.79 -4.25 3.12
N GLN A 117 -16.49 -4.21 2.85
CA GLN A 117 -15.45 -4.62 3.78
C GLN A 117 -14.72 -3.40 4.31
N LEU A 118 -14.46 -3.41 5.61
CA LEU A 118 -13.56 -2.46 6.23
C LEU A 118 -12.13 -2.79 5.79
N ILE A 119 -11.53 -1.88 5.03
CA ILE A 119 -10.12 -1.95 4.64
C ILE A 119 -9.37 -1.01 5.59
N ALA A 120 -8.55 -1.61 6.45
CA ALA A 120 -7.73 -0.86 7.40
C ALA A 120 -6.31 -1.39 7.37
N GLY A 121 -5.33 -0.50 7.39
CA GLY A 121 -3.93 -0.89 7.29
C GLY A 121 -2.96 0.26 7.33
N ILE A 122 -1.71 -0.13 7.23
CA ILE A 122 -0.56 0.75 7.20
C ILE A 122 0.30 0.33 6.02
N ASN A 123 0.75 1.32 5.26
CA ASN A 123 1.64 1.13 4.14
C ASN A 123 2.83 2.08 4.29
N VAL A 124 4.03 1.50 4.33
CA VAL A 124 5.28 2.23 4.53
C VAL A 124 6.03 2.25 3.22
N HIS A 125 6.38 3.44 2.75
CA HIS A 125 7.24 3.63 1.59
C HIS A 125 8.58 4.20 2.03
N LEU A 126 9.66 3.62 1.52
CA LEU A 126 11.02 3.94 1.93
C LEU A 126 11.93 4.07 0.71
N SER A 127 12.74 5.12 0.69
CA SER A 127 13.77 5.29 -0.34
C SER A 127 14.88 4.24 -0.18
N PRO A 128 15.50 3.79 -1.28
CA PRO A 128 16.63 2.87 -1.21
C PRO A 128 17.77 3.37 -0.31
N GLU A 129 18.03 4.68 -0.30
CA GLU A 129 19.08 5.31 0.49
C GLU A 129 18.83 5.14 1.99
N LEU A 130 17.58 5.35 2.44
CA LEU A 130 17.23 5.14 3.83
C LEU A 130 17.26 3.66 4.22
N LEU A 131 16.85 2.76 3.32
CA LEU A 131 16.94 1.31 3.60
C LEU A 131 18.39 0.91 3.92
N ARG A 132 19.37 1.44 3.17
CA ARG A 132 20.80 1.19 3.46
C ARG A 132 21.19 1.66 4.85
N GLY A 133 20.64 2.79 5.30
CA GLY A 133 20.84 3.29 6.66
C GLY A 133 20.26 2.37 7.72
N PHE A 134 19.02 1.90 7.53
CA PHE A 134 18.38 0.96 8.47
C PHE A 134 19.05 -0.41 8.52
N MET A 135 19.64 -0.86 7.41
CA MET A 135 20.36 -2.12 7.29
C MET A 135 21.88 -1.98 7.49
N ALA A 136 22.32 -0.90 8.15
CA ALA A 136 23.75 -0.69 8.41
C ALA A 136 24.32 -1.84 9.26
N GLY A 137 25.31 -2.56 8.70
CA GLY A 137 25.92 -3.74 9.33
C GLY A 137 25.42 -5.08 8.77
N GLU A 138 24.33 -5.09 7.99
CA GLU A 138 23.91 -6.26 7.24
C GLU A 138 24.80 -6.50 6.02
N PRO A 139 24.96 -7.76 5.57
CA PRO A 139 25.69 -8.06 4.35
C PRO A 139 25.09 -7.34 3.13
N GLU A 140 25.93 -6.70 2.32
CA GLU A 140 25.51 -5.99 1.11
C GLU A 140 24.72 -6.89 0.14
N GLN A 141 24.94 -8.22 0.18
CA GLN A 141 24.13 -9.14 -0.63
C GLN A 141 22.65 -9.11 -0.25
N ILE A 142 22.33 -8.96 1.05
CA ILE A 142 20.93 -8.88 1.53
C ILE A 142 20.31 -7.56 1.09
N ILE A 143 21.05 -6.46 1.24
CA ILE A 143 20.57 -5.12 0.83
C ILE A 143 20.26 -5.10 -0.68
N LYS A 144 21.12 -5.71 -1.50
CA LYS A 144 20.92 -5.86 -2.96
C LYS A 144 19.74 -6.75 -3.38
N LEU A 145 19.14 -7.51 -2.46
CA LEU A 145 17.88 -8.21 -2.75
C LEU A 145 16.71 -7.23 -2.80
N PHE A 146 16.72 -6.22 -1.92
CA PHE A 146 15.64 -5.25 -1.79
C PHE A 146 15.88 -3.94 -2.57
N ILE A 147 17.12 -3.66 -2.97
CA ILE A 147 17.43 -2.52 -3.83
C ILE A 147 17.69 -3.02 -5.24
N LYS A 148 16.62 -3.09 -6.03
CA LYS A 148 16.67 -3.27 -7.48
C LYS A 148 16.42 -1.91 -8.10
N GLU A 149 17.31 -1.46 -8.97
CA GLU A 149 17.12 -0.21 -9.69
C GLU A 149 16.32 -0.50 -10.97
N ASN A 150 16.93 -0.37 -12.15
CA ASN A 150 16.36 -0.69 -13.47
C ASN A 150 16.12 -2.20 -13.70
N GLU A 151 15.92 -2.97 -12.62
CA GLU A 151 15.64 -4.41 -12.62
C GLU A 151 14.28 -4.67 -11.96
N TRP A 152 13.69 -5.84 -12.23
CA TRP A 152 12.44 -6.25 -11.58
C TRP A 152 12.60 -6.34 -10.07
N LYS A 153 11.67 -5.73 -9.34
CA LYS A 153 11.63 -5.78 -7.88
C LYS A 153 11.36 -7.20 -7.37
N VAL A 154 11.84 -7.49 -6.17
CA VAL A 154 11.45 -8.69 -5.41
C VAL A 154 10.30 -8.35 -4.47
N ALA A 155 9.32 -9.24 -4.38
CA ALA A 155 8.14 -9.12 -3.53
C ALA A 155 8.02 -10.38 -2.66
N GLU A 156 8.09 -10.20 -1.35
CA GLU A 156 7.95 -11.25 -0.36
C GLU A 156 6.64 -11.09 0.41
N PHE A 157 5.98 -12.22 0.67
CA PHE A 157 4.69 -12.27 1.35
C PHE A 157 4.81 -13.15 2.57
N PHE A 158 4.71 -12.55 3.75
CA PHE A 158 4.81 -13.27 5.01
C PHE A 158 3.41 -13.47 5.58
N CYS A 159 2.92 -14.69 5.48
CA CYS A 159 1.64 -15.06 6.07
C CYS A 159 1.87 -15.76 7.41
N SER A 160 1.15 -15.31 8.43
CA SER A 160 1.14 -16.01 9.71
C SER A 160 0.52 -17.40 9.53
N ALA A 161 1.26 -18.44 9.93
CA ALA A 161 0.75 -19.80 10.00
C ALA A 161 -0.15 -19.95 11.25
N ILE A 162 -1.21 -19.15 11.36
CA ILE A 162 -2.23 -19.39 12.39
C ILE A 162 -3.15 -20.50 11.85
N ASN A 163 -2.64 -21.73 11.94
CA ASN A 163 -3.48 -22.92 12.00
C ASN A 163 -4.22 -22.86 13.35
N CYS A 164 -5.41 -22.27 13.36
CA CYS A 164 -6.34 -22.52 14.45
C CYS A 164 -6.69 -24.01 14.43
N ARG A 165 -6.20 -24.76 15.43
CA ARG A 165 -6.78 -26.04 15.82
C ARG A 165 -8.13 -25.81 16.49
#